data_AF-A0A0Q7F4C3-F1
#
_entry.id   AF-A0A0Q7F4C3-F1
#
_cell.length_a   1.000
_cell.length_b   1.000
_cell.length_c   1.000
_cell.angle_alpha   90.00
_cell.angle_beta   90.00
_cell.angle_gamma   90.00
#
_symmetry.space_group_name_H-M   'P 1'
#
loop_
_entity.id
_entity.type
_entity.pdbx_description
1 polymer ?
#
loop_
_entity_poly.entity_id
_entity_poly.type
_entity_poly.pdbx_seq_one_letter_code
_entity_poly.pdbx_strand_id
1 'polypeptide(L)' 'MNAFHVTVRTLSRLVAYSAIGSDSAAVHLAALTYFGACGVTVTPITRKKHDHQCPRLGA' A
#
# COMPACT_ATOMS: atom_id res chain seq x y z
N MET A 1 -6.25 3.49 11.34
CA MET A 1 -5.34 3.98 10.28
C MET A 1 -4.50 2.81 9.79
N ASN A 2 -4.55 2.54 8.49
CA ASN A 2 -3.89 1.42 7.82
C ASN A 2 -2.77 1.93 6.90
N ALA A 3 -1.73 1.13 6.72
CA ALA A 3 -0.65 1.43 5.79
C ALA A 3 -0.97 0.79 4.43
N PHE A 4 -0.65 1.50 3.35
CA PHE A 4 -0.90 1.07 1.97
C PHE A 4 0.36 1.32 1.11
N HIS A 5 0.63 0.38 0.21
CA HIS A 5 1.60 0.57 -0.85
C HIS A 5 0.86 1.19 -2.04
N VAL A 6 1.33 2.35 -2.47
CA VAL A 6 0.79 3.10 -3.59
C VAL A 6 1.80 3.05 -4.72
N THR A 7 1.34 2.61 -5.89
CA THR A 7 2.12 2.66 -7.12
C THR A 7 1.39 3.55 -8.11
N VAL A 8 2.03 4.63 -8.53
CA VAL A 8 1.50 5.61 -9.49
C VAL A 8 2.28 5.48 -10.78
N ARG A 9 1.58 5.20 -11.87
CA ARG A 9 2.11 5.17 -13.23
C ARG A 9 1.70 6.45 -13.95
N THR A 10 2.65 7.37 -14.09
CA THR A 10 2.51 8.56 -14.93
C THR A 10 2.97 8.24 -16.36
N LEU A 11 2.76 9.17 -17.30
CA LEU A 11 3.24 9.03 -18.68
C LEU A 11 4.77 8.92 -18.76
N SER A 12 5.48 9.47 -17.77
CA SER A 12 6.93 9.62 -17.80
C SER A 12 7.65 8.64 -16.87
N ARG A 13 7.00 8.19 -15.77
CA ARG A 13 7.65 7.36 -14.75
C ARG A 13 6.68 6.55 -13.90
N LEU A 14 7.19 5.45 -13.36
CA LEU A 14 6.55 4.69 -12.28
C LEU A 14 7.10 5.16 -10.92
N VAL A 15 6.21 5.56 -10.02
CA VAL A 15 6.53 5.99 -8.65
C VAL A 15 5.86 5.04 -7.67
N ALA A 16 6.62 4.48 -6.73
CA ALA A 16 6.08 3.64 -5.66
C ALA A 16 6.43 4.25 -4.30
N TYR A 17 5.45 4.33 -3.41
CA TYR A 17 5.62 4.84 -2.05
C TYR A 17 4.63 4.19 -1.07
N SER A 18 4.82 4.46 0.22
CA SER A 18 3.93 3.99 1.27
C SER A 18 3.11 5.16 1.82
N ALA A 19 1.81 4.98 1.97
CA ALA A 19 0.89 5.97 2.50
C ALA A 19 0.13 5.41 3.71
N ILE A 20 -0.24 6.29 4.65
CA ILE A 20 -1.11 5.94 5.78
C ILE A 20 -2.47 6.61 5.54
N GLY A 21 -3.54 5.82 5.59
CA GLY A 21 -4.89 6.32 5.37
C GLY A 21 -5.92 5.55 6.18
N SER A 22 -7.17 6.02 6.14
CA SER A 22 -8.30 5.30 6.74
C SER A 22 -8.64 4.05 5.93
N ASP A 23 -8.73 4.21 4.61
CA ASP A 23 -9.11 3.20 3.63
C ASP A 23 -8.34 3.40 2.31
N SER A 24 -8.42 2.41 1.42
CA SER A 24 -7.71 2.43 0.13
C SER A 24 -8.27 3.47 -0.84
N ALA A 25 -9.56 3.82 -0.77
CA ALA A 25 -10.17 4.81 -1.66
C ALA A 25 -9.71 6.22 -1.30
N ALA A 26 -9.64 6.56 -0.01
CA ALA A 26 -9.07 7.83 0.45
C ALA A 26 -7.60 8.01 0.00
N VAL A 27 -6.79 6.95 0.09
CA VAL A 27 -5.40 6.97 -0.38
C VAL A 27 -5.31 7.11 -1.89
N HIS A 28 -6.20 6.43 -2.63
CA HIS A 28 -6.25 6.52 -4.09
C HIS A 28 -6.63 7.94 -4.55
N LEU A 29 -7.65 8.55 -3.95
CA LEU A 29 -8.06 9.92 -4.24
C LEU A 29 -6.95 10.92 -3.93
N ALA A 30 -6.25 10.76 -2.81
CA ALA A 30 -5.11 11.63 -2.48
C ALA A 30 -3.99 11.55 -3.54
N ALA A 31 -3.70 10.35 -4.05
CA ALA A 31 -2.71 10.17 -5.12
C ALA A 31 -3.16 10.82 -6.45
N LEU A 32 -4.44 10.70 -6.81
CA LEU A 32 -4.98 11.38 -8.00
C LEU A 32 -4.98 12.90 -7.87
N THR A 33 -5.26 13.45 -6.68
CA THR A 33 -5.18 14.90 -6.44
C THR A 33 -3.76 15.43 -6.59
N TYR A 34 -2.74 14.66 -6.18
CA TYR A 34 -1.34 15.08 -6.24
C TYR A 34 -0.71 14.89 -7.62
N PHE A 35 -0.94 13.74 -8.26
CA PHE A 35 -0.30 13.38 -9.53
C PHE A 35 -1.19 13.65 -10.76
N GLY A 36 -2.47 13.97 -10.57
CA GLY A 36 -3.45 14.13 -11.65
C GLY A 36 -3.97 12.80 -12.18
N ALA A 37 -4.52 12.83 -13.41
CA ALA A 37 -5.06 11.65 -14.09
C ALA A 37 -3.94 10.66 -14.46
N CYS A 38 -3.67 9.71 -13.56
CA CYS A 38 -2.63 8.70 -13.68
C CYS A 38 -3.15 7.31 -13.29
N GLY A 39 -2.45 6.25 -13.69
CA GLY A 39 -2.77 4.90 -13.22
C GLY A 39 -2.30 4.71 -11.78
N VAL A 40 -3.21 4.72 -10.81
CA VAL A 40 -2.89 4.51 -9.39
C VAL A 40 -3.33 3.11 -8.96
N THR A 41 -2.40 2.34 -8.39
CA THR A 41 -2.67 1.06 -7.73
C THR A 41 -2.41 1.20 -6.24
N VAL A 42 -3.38 0.82 -5.40
CA VAL A 42 -3.27 0.88 -3.94
C VAL A 42 -3.47 -0.51 -3.38
N THR A 43 -2.45 -1.02 -2.68
CA THR A 43 -2.49 -2.35 -2.05
C THR A 43 -2.33 -2.19 -0.55
N PRO A 44 -3.16 -2.80 0.30
CA PRO A 44 -2.96 -2.75 1.74
C PRO A 44 -1.60 -3.36 2.09
N ILE A 45 -0.82 -2.63 2.88
CA ILE A 45 0.31 -3.21 3.59
C ILE A 45 -0.32 -3.96 4.75
N THR A 46 -0.66 -5.22 4.52
CA THR A 46 -0.88 -6.13 5.63
C THR A 46 0.44 -6.14 6.40
N ARG A 47 0.49 -5.36 7.50
CA ARG A 47 1.39 -5.74 8.58
C ARG A 47 0.95 -7.15 8.87
N LYS A 48 1.77 -8.14 8.54
CA LYS A 48 1.60 -9.45 9.14
C LYS A 48 1.59 -9.13 10.63
N LYS A 49 0.40 -9.19 11.25
CA LYS A 49 0.30 -9.39 12.69
C LYS A 49 1.28 -10.51 12.92
N HIS A 50 2.29 -10.23 13.73
CA HIS A 50 3.15 -11.18 14.40
C HIS A 50 2.53 -12.58 14.35
N ASP A 51 2.90 -13.39 13.37
CA ASP A 51 2.52 -14.79 13.35
C ASP A 51 3.53 -15.48 14.25
N HIS A 52 3.27 -15.42 15.56
CA HIS A 52 3.80 -16.41 16.47
C HIS A 52 3.03 -17.70 16.22
N GLN A 53 3.44 -18.48 15.22
CA GLN A 53 3.25 -19.93 15.15
C GLN A 53 4.08 -20.47 13.97
N CYS A 54 5.27 -21.01 14.21
CA CYS A 54 5.37 -22.41 14.65
C CYS A 54 6.42 -22.59 15.75
N PRO A 55 6.08 -23.14 16.93
CA PRO A 55 7.02 -24.01 17.60
C PRO A 55 6.97 -25.36 16.86
N ARG A 56 8.05 -25.73 16.18
CA ARG A 56 8.35 -27.16 16.00
C ARG A 56 9.61 -27.48 16.79
N LEU A 57 9.39 -27.81 18.05
CA LEU A 57 10.20 -28.82 18.74
C LEU A 57 9.95 -30.18 18.04
N GLY A 58 11.01 -30.95 17.83
CA GLY A 58 10.99 -32.33 17.30
C GLY A 58 11.55 -32.38 15.87
N ALA A 59 12.64 -33.09 15.59
CA ALA A 59 13.23 -34.26 16.25
C ALA A 59 14.77 -34.18 16.30
#